data_AF-A0A917PDP4-F1
#
_entry.id   AF-A0A917PDP4-F1
#
_cell.length_a   1.000
_cell.length_b   1.000
_cell.length_c   1.000
_cell.angle_alpha   90.00
_cell.angle_beta   90.00
_cell.angle_gamma   90.00
#
_symmetry.space_group_name_H-M   'P 1'
#
loop_
_entity.id
_entity.type
_entity.pdbx_description
1 polymer ?
#
loop_
_entity_poly.entity_id
_entity_poly.type
_entity_poly.pdbx_seq_one_letter_code
_entity_poly.pdbx_strand_id
1 'polypeptide(L)'
;MFNGELSYSMAQAIPEGVPDELRKEILAFYDTYASHVVVHMLDGQTVTHGLNDSPVGMLAWLLQRWKKWSDKSGDFAAVFPRDHILTNATIYWVNQAIGQSIRSYKNAVRYPWQPSHDRTPAIEAPAGSVAVKSNETNVRL
;
A
#
# COMPACT_ATOMS: atom_id res chain seq x y z
N MET A 1 -10.83 1.62 -3.33
CA MET A 1 -10.02 0.84 -2.39
C MET A 1 -10.32 1.16 -0.92
N PHE A 2 -10.70 2.39 -0.54
CA PHE A 2 -10.93 2.78 0.87
C PHE A 2 -12.40 3.05 1.26
N ASN A 3 -13.35 2.89 0.33
CA ASN A 3 -14.76 3.27 0.51
C ASN A 3 -15.70 2.07 0.80
N GLY A 4 -15.16 0.96 1.32
CA GLY A 4 -16.02 -0.13 1.79
C GLY A 4 -16.74 0.26 3.09
N GLU A 5 -17.89 -0.36 3.38
CA GLU A 5 -18.65 -0.09 4.62
C GLU A 5 -17.82 -0.31 5.90
N LEU A 6 -16.79 -1.18 5.83
CA LEU A 6 -15.98 -1.57 6.98
C LEU A 6 -14.49 -1.54 6.63
N SER A 7 -13.69 -0.87 7.46
CA SER A 7 -12.25 -0.71 7.32
C SER A 7 -11.44 -2.02 7.38
N TYR A 8 -12.03 -3.09 7.91
CA TYR A 8 -11.41 -4.42 8.05
C TYR A 8 -11.94 -5.44 7.03
N SER A 9 -12.73 -5.04 6.05
CA SER A 9 -13.27 -5.97 5.03
C SER A 9 -12.17 -6.71 4.25
N MET A 10 -10.96 -6.16 4.20
CA MET A 10 -9.76 -6.82 3.65
C MET A 10 -9.27 -8.03 4.47
N ALA A 11 -9.86 -8.31 5.62
CA ALA A 11 -9.55 -9.45 6.48
C ALA A 11 -10.73 -10.43 6.62
N GLN A 12 -11.82 -10.25 5.85
CA GLN A 12 -12.94 -11.19 5.87
C GLN A 12 -12.57 -12.53 5.21
N ALA A 13 -13.24 -13.59 5.65
CA ALA A 13 -13.09 -14.91 5.05
C ALA A 13 -13.51 -14.88 3.57
N ILE A 14 -12.72 -15.52 2.72
CA ILE A 14 -13.05 -15.67 1.30
C ILE A 14 -14.30 -16.57 1.20
N PRO A 15 -15.37 -16.13 0.51
CA PRO A 15 -16.59 -16.92 0.38
C PRO A 15 -16.35 -18.34 -0.16
N GLU A 16 -17.21 -19.27 0.24
CA GLU A 16 -17.23 -20.62 -0.32
C GLU A 16 -17.73 -20.59 -1.78
N GLY A 17 -17.22 -21.48 -2.63
CA GLY A 17 -17.61 -21.56 -4.05
C GLY A 17 -16.90 -20.57 -4.99
N VAL A 18 -16.00 -19.72 -4.50
CA VAL A 18 -15.15 -18.87 -5.36
C VAL A 18 -14.20 -19.73 -6.18
N PRO A 19 -14.07 -19.51 -7.51
CA PRO A 19 -13.12 -20.23 -8.36
C PRO A 19 -11.69 -20.16 -7.82
N ASP A 20 -10.91 -21.23 -7.98
CA ASP A 20 -9.57 -21.34 -7.37
C ASP A 20 -8.60 -20.25 -7.83
N GLU A 21 -8.67 -19.85 -9.10
CA GLU A 21 -7.83 -18.76 -9.62
C GLU A 21 -8.16 -17.41 -8.94
N LEU A 22 -9.45 -17.09 -8.82
CA LEU A 22 -9.88 -15.88 -8.12
C LEU A 22 -9.52 -15.95 -6.63
N ARG A 23 -9.61 -17.14 -6.00
CA ARG A 23 -9.15 -17.35 -4.62
C ARG A 23 -7.67 -17.05 -4.47
N LYS A 24 -6.82 -17.52 -5.38
CA LYS A 24 -5.37 -17.24 -5.38
C LYS A 24 -5.10 -15.75 -5.51
N GLU A 25 -5.80 -15.06 -6.39
CA GLU A 25 -5.67 -13.61 -6.58
C GLU A 25 -6.05 -12.82 -5.32
N ILE A 26 -7.16 -13.18 -4.67
CA ILE A 26 -7.58 -12.54 -3.40
C ILE A 26 -6.53 -12.76 -2.31
N LEU A 27 -6.00 -13.98 -2.18
CA LEU A 27 -4.96 -14.29 -1.21
C LEU A 27 -3.67 -13.51 -1.49
N ALA A 28 -3.25 -13.41 -2.75
CA ALA A 28 -2.09 -12.62 -3.15
C ALA A 28 -2.28 -11.13 -2.83
N PHE A 29 -3.47 -10.61 -3.04
CA PHE A 29 -3.83 -9.23 -2.68
C PHE A 29 -3.78 -9.01 -1.16
N TYR A 30 -4.35 -9.90 -0.36
CA TYR A 30 -4.30 -9.81 1.10
C TYR A 30 -2.87 -9.89 1.65
N ASP A 31 -2.08 -10.85 1.16
CA ASP A 31 -0.67 -10.96 1.54
C ASP A 31 0.11 -9.68 1.24
N THR A 32 -0.21 -9.02 0.12
CA THR A 32 0.50 -7.83 -0.36
C THR A 32 0.11 -6.56 0.41
N TYR A 33 -1.18 -6.35 0.72
CA TYR A 33 -1.66 -5.05 1.20
C TYR A 33 -2.31 -5.06 2.58
N ALA A 34 -2.93 -6.16 3.01
CA ALA A 34 -3.85 -6.14 4.15
C ALA A 34 -3.16 -5.69 5.45
N SER A 35 -1.99 -6.26 5.76
CA SER A 35 -1.24 -5.91 6.99
C SER A 35 -0.89 -4.42 7.09
N HIS A 36 -0.61 -3.77 5.97
CA HIS A 36 -0.29 -2.35 5.95
C HIS A 36 -1.53 -1.49 6.15
N VAL A 37 -2.52 -1.71 5.30
CA VAL A 37 -3.73 -0.88 5.23
C VAL A 37 -4.55 -1.00 6.51
N VAL A 38 -4.77 -2.23 6.99
CA VAL A 38 -5.59 -2.49 8.18
C VAL A 38 -4.94 -1.90 9.44
N VAL A 39 -3.64 -2.12 9.65
CA VAL A 39 -2.92 -1.56 10.81
C VAL A 39 -2.93 -0.04 10.77
N HIS A 40 -2.73 0.58 9.61
CA HIS A 40 -2.74 2.04 9.47
C HIS A 40 -4.13 2.65 9.73
N MET A 41 -5.20 1.93 9.40
CA MET A 41 -6.58 2.39 9.61
C MET A 41 -7.07 2.18 11.05
N LEU A 42 -6.76 1.04 11.66
CA LEU A 42 -7.30 0.64 12.96
C LEU A 42 -6.41 1.07 14.12
N ASP A 43 -5.10 0.75 14.05
CA ASP A 43 -4.14 0.87 15.15
C ASP A 43 -2.97 1.80 14.82
N GLY A 44 -3.23 2.77 13.94
CA GLY A 44 -2.19 3.63 13.36
C GLY A 44 -1.33 4.39 14.39
N GLN A 45 -1.93 4.86 15.51
CA GLN A 45 -1.17 5.55 16.56
C GLN A 45 -0.27 4.59 17.34
N THR A 46 -0.78 3.40 17.68
CA THR A 46 -0.04 2.38 18.42
C THR A 46 1.21 1.94 17.65
N VAL A 47 1.07 1.61 16.36
CA VAL A 47 2.22 1.21 15.54
C VAL A 47 3.22 2.35 15.36
N THR A 48 2.74 3.60 15.29
CA THR A 48 3.59 4.79 15.13
C THR A 48 4.61 4.90 16.27
N HIS A 49 4.22 4.62 17.51
CA HIS A 49 5.14 4.68 18.65
C HIS A 49 6.32 3.73 18.46
N GLY A 50 6.08 2.47 18.07
CA GLY A 50 7.15 1.51 17.81
C GLY A 50 8.02 1.87 16.61
N LEU A 51 7.41 2.42 15.55
CA LEU A 51 8.16 2.86 14.37
C LEU A 51 9.01 4.10 14.64
N ASN A 52 8.57 5.03 15.48
CA ASN A 52 9.35 6.22 15.86
C ASN A 52 10.42 5.95 16.91
N ASP A 53 10.29 4.89 17.71
CA ASP A 53 11.28 4.53 18.72
C ASP A 53 12.44 3.70 18.14
N SER A 54 12.22 3.01 17.02
CA SER A 54 13.23 2.14 16.40
C SER A 54 13.48 2.47 14.92
N PRO A 55 14.65 3.02 14.55
CA PRO A 55 14.97 3.30 13.15
C PRO A 55 15.09 2.01 12.32
N VAL A 56 15.56 0.92 12.94
CA VAL A 56 15.64 -0.39 12.31
C VAL A 56 14.24 -0.97 12.10
N GLY A 57 13.35 -0.85 13.08
CA GLY A 57 11.95 -1.26 12.95
C GLY A 57 11.22 -0.50 11.83
N MET A 58 11.44 0.81 11.75
CA MET A 58 10.86 1.63 10.67
C MET A 58 11.42 1.27 9.30
N LEU A 59 12.74 1.11 9.17
CA LEU A 59 13.36 0.70 7.92
C LEU A 59 12.85 -0.66 7.47
N ALA A 60 12.74 -1.63 8.37
CA ALA A 60 12.19 -2.95 8.06
C ALA A 60 10.73 -2.86 7.59
N TRP A 61 9.90 -2.05 8.26
CA TRP A 61 8.52 -1.82 7.89
C TRP A 61 8.39 -1.26 6.46
N LEU A 62 9.17 -0.21 6.14
CA LEU A 62 9.17 0.40 4.81
C LEU A 62 9.71 -0.55 3.75
N LEU A 63 10.87 -1.17 3.99
CA LEU A 63 11.53 -2.08 3.05
C LEU A 63 10.62 -3.25 2.64
N GLN A 64 9.86 -3.80 3.59
CA GLN A 64 8.89 -4.86 3.29
C GLN A 64 7.84 -4.39 2.27
N ARG A 65 7.39 -3.13 2.31
CA ARG A 65 6.43 -2.58 1.34
C ARG A 65 7.07 -2.38 -0.03
N TRP A 66 8.29 -1.84 -0.07
CA TRP A 66 9.04 -1.74 -1.32
C TRP A 66 9.15 -3.11 -2.01
N LYS A 67 9.57 -4.14 -1.28
CA LYS A 67 9.68 -5.51 -1.81
C LYS A 67 8.35 -6.15 -2.22
N LYS A 68 7.26 -5.86 -1.50
CA LYS A 68 5.95 -6.45 -1.81
C LYS A 68 5.20 -5.74 -2.92
N TRP A 69 5.37 -4.42 -3.06
CA TRP A 69 4.60 -3.58 -3.99
C TRP A 69 5.34 -3.24 -5.27
N SER A 70 6.66 -3.43 -5.31
CA SER A 70 7.40 -3.36 -6.56
C SER A 70 7.14 -4.58 -7.43
N ASP A 71 7.46 -4.45 -8.72
CA ASP A 71 7.65 -5.62 -9.57
C ASP A 71 8.67 -6.55 -8.89
N LYS A 72 8.33 -7.85 -8.87
CA LYS A 72 9.16 -8.90 -8.29
C LYS A 72 10.10 -9.52 -9.35
N SER A 73 10.02 -9.05 -10.60
CA SER A 73 10.90 -9.46 -11.68
C SER A 73 12.25 -8.73 -11.59
N GLY A 74 13.35 -9.48 -11.54
CA GLY A 74 14.72 -8.94 -11.56
C GLY A 74 15.39 -8.72 -10.20
N ASP A 75 16.57 -8.12 -10.23
CA ASP A 75 17.36 -7.82 -9.04
C ASP A 75 16.83 -6.56 -8.34
N PHE A 76 16.22 -6.74 -7.17
CA PHE A 76 15.69 -5.65 -6.35
C PHE A 76 16.74 -4.59 -6.03
N ALA A 77 18.00 -4.98 -5.79
CA ALA A 77 19.07 -4.04 -5.45
C ALA A 77 19.49 -3.18 -6.65
N ALA A 78 19.31 -3.68 -7.88
CA ALA A 78 19.56 -2.93 -9.09
C ALA A 78 18.46 -1.88 -9.36
N VAL A 79 17.20 -2.22 -9.09
CA VAL A 79 16.06 -1.29 -9.28
C VAL A 79 15.96 -0.27 -8.14
N PHE A 80 16.17 -0.73 -6.90
CA PHE A 80 16.15 0.11 -5.70
C PHE A 80 17.51 0.05 -5.00
N PRO A 81 18.45 0.93 -5.39
CA PRO A 81 19.73 1.02 -4.73
C PRO A 81 19.56 1.25 -3.22
N ARG A 82 20.44 0.63 -2.42
CA ARG A 82 20.41 0.73 -0.96
C ARG A 82 20.30 2.17 -0.47
N ASP A 83 21.10 3.07 -1.04
CA ASP A 83 21.17 4.46 -0.60
C ASP A 83 19.87 5.21 -0.88
N HIS A 84 19.11 4.84 -1.92
CA HIS A 84 17.78 5.39 -2.18
C HIS A 84 16.78 4.97 -1.10
N ILE A 85 16.79 3.70 -0.71
CA ILE A 85 15.92 3.17 0.37
C ILE A 85 16.27 3.85 1.70
N LEU A 86 17.56 3.94 2.03
CA LEU A 86 18.03 4.56 3.26
C LEU A 86 17.71 6.06 3.29
N THR A 87 17.84 6.76 2.16
CA THR A 87 17.48 8.18 2.07
C THR A 87 16.00 8.39 2.37
N ASN A 88 15.12 7.60 1.74
CA ASN A 88 13.69 7.72 2.00
C ASN A 88 13.34 7.39 3.46
N ALA A 89 13.90 6.30 4.01
CA ALA A 89 13.72 5.98 5.42
C ALA A 89 14.23 7.10 6.34
N THR A 90 15.36 7.72 6.01
CA THR A 90 15.93 8.85 6.76
C THR A 90 14.98 10.05 6.75
N ILE A 91 14.36 10.40 5.61
CA ILE A 91 13.37 11.48 5.53
C ILE A 91 12.23 11.24 6.51
N TYR A 92 11.69 10.02 6.59
CA TYR A 92 10.64 9.71 7.57
C TYR A 92 11.15 9.81 9.02
N TRP A 93 12.37 9.32 9.26
CA TRP A 93 12.95 9.22 10.60
C TRP A 93 13.25 10.60 11.20
N VAL A 94 14.01 11.42 10.49
CA VAL A 94 14.48 12.71 11.01
C VAL A 94 13.33 13.70 11.21
N ASN A 95 12.28 13.60 10.38
CA ASN A 95 11.08 14.43 10.50
C ASN A 95 10.03 13.85 11.44
N GLN A 96 10.22 12.62 11.96
CA GLN A 96 9.22 11.91 12.75
C GLN A 96 7.86 11.84 12.04
N ALA A 97 7.89 11.71 10.71
CA ALA A 97 6.72 11.93 9.85
C ALA A 97 5.86 10.68 9.63
N ILE A 98 6.31 9.51 10.10
CA ILE A 98 5.59 8.24 9.87
C ILE A 98 4.19 8.25 10.50
N GLY A 99 4.03 8.88 11.66
CA GLY A 99 2.73 9.00 12.32
C GLY A 99 1.75 9.89 11.56
N GLN A 100 2.24 10.99 11.00
CA GLN A 100 1.41 11.90 10.20
C GLN A 100 0.99 11.26 8.88
N SER A 101 1.89 10.51 8.22
CA SER A 101 1.54 9.80 6.98
C SER A 101 0.50 8.69 7.21
N ILE A 102 0.60 7.98 8.35
CA ILE A 102 -0.38 6.95 8.73
C ILE A 102 -1.76 7.55 8.99
N ARG A 103 -1.86 8.75 9.59
CA ARG A 103 -3.16 9.41 9.87
C ARG A 103 -4.00 9.62 8.61
N SER A 104 -3.36 9.80 7.44
CA SER A 104 -4.06 9.94 6.17
C SER A 104 -4.95 8.73 5.84
N TYR A 105 -4.56 7.51 6.22
CA TYR A 105 -5.37 6.31 6.00
C TYR A 105 -6.67 6.34 6.79
N LYS A 106 -6.58 6.66 8.09
CA LYS A 106 -7.77 6.80 8.95
C LYS A 106 -8.67 7.95 8.49
N ASN A 107 -8.07 9.06 8.03
CA ASN A 107 -8.82 10.19 7.50
C ASN A 107 -9.55 9.85 6.20
N ALA A 108 -8.94 9.09 5.29
CA ALA A 108 -9.59 8.69 4.03
C ALA A 108 -10.86 7.85 4.26
N VAL A 109 -10.88 7.04 5.32
CA VAL A 109 -12.07 6.27 5.73
C VAL A 109 -13.10 7.15 6.41
N ARG A 110 -12.65 8.04 7.30
CA ARG A 110 -13.54 8.92 8.07
C ARG A 110 -14.20 9.99 7.19
N TYR A 111 -13.50 10.44 6.16
CA TYR A 111 -13.93 11.47 5.22
C TYR A 111 -13.78 10.94 3.79
N PRO A 112 -14.70 10.07 3.34
CA PRO A 112 -14.66 9.56 1.97
C PRO A 112 -14.71 10.69 0.96
N TRP A 113 -13.94 10.54 -0.12
CA TRP A 113 -13.98 11.50 -1.21
C TRP A 113 -15.40 11.61 -1.79
N GLN A 114 -15.83 12.83 -2.07
CA GLN A 114 -17.09 13.14 -2.74
C GLN A 114 -16.82 14.09 -3.90
N PRO A 115 -17.47 13.91 -5.07
CA PRO A 115 -17.42 14.89 -6.14
C PRO A 115 -17.85 16.28 -5.65
N SER A 116 -17.21 17.33 -6.15
CA SER A 116 -17.62 18.72 -5.87
C SER A 116 -18.89 19.13 -6.62
N HIS A 117 -19.34 18.33 -7.58
CA HIS A 117 -20.52 18.54 -8.41
C HIS A 117 -21.09 17.21 -8.93
N ASP A 118 -22.30 17.26 -9.49
CA ASP A 118 -23.04 16.14 -10.09
C ASP A 118 -22.85 16.00 -11.62
N ARG A 119 -22.10 16.91 -12.25
CA ARG A 119 -21.82 16.90 -13.69
C ARG A 119 -21.00 15.68 -14.13
N THR A 120 -21.17 15.30 -15.40
CA THR A 120 -20.47 14.18 -16.04
C THR A 120 -19.59 14.68 -17.19
N PRO A 121 -18.30 14.27 -17.28
CA PRO A 121 -17.59 13.39 -16.35
C PRO A 121 -17.29 14.05 -15.00
N ALA A 122 -17.12 13.24 -13.95
CA ALA A 122 -16.81 13.75 -12.62
C ALA A 122 -15.48 14.54 -12.55
N ILE A 123 -14.56 14.27 -13.48
CA ILE A 123 -13.32 15.02 -13.68
C ILE A 123 -13.40 15.68 -15.06
N GLU A 124 -13.58 17.00 -15.09
CA GLU A 124 -13.72 17.76 -16.35
C GLU A 124 -12.36 18.14 -16.97
N ALA A 125 -11.29 18.15 -16.17
CA ALA A 125 -9.95 18.42 -16.65
C ALA A 125 -9.46 17.29 -17.59
N PRO A 126 -8.67 17.60 -18.63
CA PRO A 126 -8.02 16.57 -19.44
C PRO A 126 -7.20 15.60 -18.57
N ALA A 127 -7.63 14.35 -18.51
CA ALA A 127 -7.02 13.31 -17.68
C ALA A 127 -6.37 12.23 -18.56
N GLY A 128 -5.11 11.90 -18.26
CA GLY A 128 -4.40 10.76 -18.85
C GLY A 128 -4.33 9.60 -17.87
N SER A 129 -4.37 8.36 -18.38
CA SER A 129 -4.07 7.17 -17.59
C SER A 129 -2.87 6.45 -18.19
N VAL A 130 -2.00 5.93 -17.34
CA VAL A 130 -0.85 5.11 -17.74
C VAL A 130 -0.99 3.77 -17.04
N ALA A 131 -1.10 2.71 -17.82
CA ALA A 131 -1.03 1.34 -17.32
C ALA A 131 0.34 0.75 -17.70
N VAL A 132 1.12 0.36 -16.69
CA VAL A 132 2.39 -0.35 -16.86
C VAL A 132 2.19 -1.78 -16.40
N LYS A 133 2.48 -2.75 -17.26
CA LYS A 133 2.40 -4.18 -16.93
C LYS A 133 3.72 -4.62 -16.30
N SER A 134 3.67 -5.32 -15.16
CA SER A 134 4.85 -6.02 -14.64
C SER A 134 5.25 -7.11 -15.62
N ASN A 135 6.54 -7.17 -15.96
CA ASN A 135 6.99 -7.96 -17.10
C ASN A 135 7.16 -9.43 -16.68
N GLU A 136 6.13 -10.26 -16.88
CA GLU A 136 6.25 -11.72 -16.77
C GLU A 136 6.94 -12.32 -18.00
N THR A 137 8.20 -11.95 -18.30
CA THR A 137 9.01 -12.73 -19.27
C THR A 137 10.51 -12.44 -19.19
N ASN A 138 11.26 -13.35 -18.56
CA ASN A 138 12.60 -13.75 -19.02
C ASN A 138 12.99 -15.12 -18.45
N VAL A 139 12.14 -16.13 -18.71
CA VAL A 139 12.63 -17.51 -18.88
C VAL A 139 12.71 -17.72 -20.38
N ARG A 140 13.89 -17.50 -20.95
CA ARG A 140 14.25 -18.00 -22.28
C ARG A 140 15.37 -19.01 -22.07
N LEU A 141 14.99 -20.27 -22.31
CA LEU A 141 15.75 -21.49 -22.66
C LEU A 141 17.23 -21.54 -22.28
#